data_AF-A0A4Y7U369-F1
#
_entry.id   AF-A0A4Y7U369-F1
#
_cell.length_a   1.000
_cell.length_b   1.000
_cell.length_c   1.000
_cell.angle_alpha   90.00
_cell.angle_beta   90.00
_cell.angle_gamma   90.00
#
_symmetry.space_group_name_H-M   'P 1'
#
loop_
_entity.id
_entity.type
_entity.pdbx_description
1 polymer ?
#
loop_
_entity_poly.entity_id
_entity_poly.type
_entity_poly.pdbx_seq_one_letter_code
_entity_poly.pdbx_strand_id
1 'polypeptide(L)'
;LKKQIEQLLKEKVGALKTELEKDFQEINGINFLAKQVDLSMASTKELASALGSSKADSFVFLASVEDGLPNIHCYIAKELVAAKSLNANAVIKELGRYIEGNGGGQPFFASGKGK
;
A
#
# COMPACT_ATOMS: atom_id res chain seq x y z
N LEU A 1 -8.23 -17.66 22.25
CA LEU A 1 -8.29 -16.19 22.06
C LEU A 1 -7.37 -15.72 20.93
N LYS A 2 -6.04 -15.93 21.00
CA LYS A 2 -5.08 -15.52 19.95
C LYS A 2 -5.49 -15.91 18.50
N LYS A 3 -5.84 -17.17 18.28
CA LYS A 3 -6.27 -17.69 16.96
C LYS A 3 -7.54 -16.99 16.42
N GLN A 4 -8.46 -16.58 17.29
CA GLN A 4 -9.67 -15.87 16.85
C GLN A 4 -9.35 -14.44 16.43
N ILE A 5 -8.44 -13.77 17.15
CA ILE A 5 -7.96 -12.42 16.78
C ILE A 5 -7.26 -12.45 15.43
N GLU A 6 -6.37 -13.42 15.19
CA GLU A 6 -5.69 -13.59 13.91
C GLU A 6 -6.67 -13.84 12.76
N GLN A 7 -7.70 -14.66 12.99
CA GLN A 7 -8.75 -14.91 12.00
C GLN A 7 -9.54 -13.64 11.68
N LEU A 8 -9.96 -12.88 12.71
CA LEU A 8 -10.68 -11.62 12.53
C LEU A 8 -9.85 -10.57 11.78
N LEU A 9 -8.55 -10.49 12.05
CA LEU A 9 -7.64 -9.59 11.31
C LEU A 9 -7.56 -9.97 9.83
N LYS A 10 -7.44 -11.27 9.54
CA LYS A 10 -7.41 -11.77 8.16
C LYS A 10 -8.72 -11.47 7.42
N GLU A 11 -9.85 -11.63 8.10
CA GLU A 11 -11.17 -11.28 7.55
C GLU A 11 -11.30 -9.78 7.30
N LYS A 12 -10.84 -8.92 8.22
CA LYS A 12 -10.80 -7.45 8.03
C LYS A 12 -9.99 -7.08 6.78
N VAL A 13 -8.80 -7.65 6.61
CA VAL A 13 -7.96 -7.41 5.42
C VAL A 13 -8.65 -7.90 4.14
N GLY A 14 -9.29 -9.07 4.15
CA GLY A 14 -10.00 -9.61 3.00
C GLY A 14 -11.22 -8.76 2.59
N ALA A 15 -11.98 -8.27 3.58
CA ALA A 15 -13.11 -7.38 3.34
C ALA A 15 -12.65 -6.05 2.71
N LEU A 16 -11.64 -5.40 3.30
CA LEU A 16 -11.07 -4.16 2.77
C LEU A 16 -10.49 -4.33 1.36
N LYS A 17 -9.84 -5.47 1.07
CA LYS A 17 -9.37 -5.76 -0.29
C LYS A 17 -10.51 -5.73 -1.30
N THR A 18 -11.60 -6.43 -0.99
CA THR A 18 -12.77 -6.54 -1.88
C THR A 18 -13.47 -5.18 -2.08
N GLU A 19 -13.49 -4.35 -1.05
CA GLU A 19 -14.01 -2.98 -1.14
C GLU A 19 -13.12 -2.12 -2.03
N LEU A 20 -11.82 -2.06 -1.72
CA LEU A 20 -10.86 -1.20 -2.39
C LEU A 20 -10.57 -1.61 -3.85
N GLU A 21 -10.78 -2.87 -4.22
CA GLU A 21 -10.69 -3.32 -5.61
C GLU A 21 -11.67 -2.59 -6.55
N LYS A 22 -12.78 -2.09 -6.00
CA LYS A 22 -13.80 -1.32 -6.72
C LYS A 22 -13.45 0.16 -6.87
N ASP A 23 -12.53 0.65 -6.03
CA ASP A 23 -12.11 2.05 -5.97
C ASP A 23 -10.94 2.36 -6.91
N PHE A 24 -10.40 1.36 -7.60
CA PHE A 24 -9.36 1.57 -8.61
C PHE A 24 -9.87 2.50 -9.71
N GLN A 25 -9.00 3.41 -10.11
CA GLN A 25 -9.22 4.33 -11.21
C GLN A 25 -8.19 4.06 -12.30
N GLU A 26 -8.62 4.06 -13.55
CA GLU A 26 -7.69 3.98 -14.67
C GLU A 26 -7.14 5.37 -14.99
N ILE A 27 -5.81 5.53 -14.92
CA ILE A 27 -5.12 6.77 -15.25
C ILE A 27 -3.99 6.45 -16.21
N ASN A 28 -4.09 6.89 -17.48
CA ASN A 28 -3.06 6.67 -18.49
C ASN A 28 -2.66 5.18 -18.64
N GLY A 29 -3.65 4.28 -18.58
CA GLY A 29 -3.46 2.82 -18.63
C GLY A 29 -2.83 2.22 -17.36
N ILE A 30 -2.88 2.92 -16.23
CA ILE A 30 -2.47 2.42 -14.91
C ILE A 30 -3.72 2.22 -14.06
N ASN A 31 -3.87 1.04 -13.46
CA ASN A 31 -4.84 0.78 -12.42
C ASN A 31 -4.34 1.42 -11.12
N PHE A 32 -4.79 2.64 -10.83
CA PHE A 32 -4.34 3.45 -9.70
C PHE A 32 -5.29 3.35 -8.51
N LEU A 33 -4.72 3.23 -7.31
CA LEU A 33 -5.44 3.30 -6.04
C LEU A 33 -4.57 4.03 -5.00
N ALA A 34 -5.13 5.07 -4.37
CA ALA A 34 -4.53 5.74 -3.23
C ALA A 34 -5.56 5.95 -2.11
N LYS A 35 -5.35 5.37 -0.94
CA LYS A 35 -6.31 5.45 0.18
C LYS A 35 -5.61 5.44 1.55
N GLN A 36 -6.26 6.05 2.53
CA GLN A 36 -5.97 5.81 3.94
C GLN A 36 -6.82 4.64 4.44
N VAL A 37 -6.24 3.75 5.24
CA VAL A 37 -6.93 2.60 5.85
C VAL A 37 -6.73 2.62 7.37
N ASP A 38 -7.65 1.98 8.08
CA ASP A 38 -7.57 1.77 9.52
C ASP A 38 -7.03 0.35 9.81
N LEU A 39 -5.71 0.19 9.70
CA LEU A 39 -5.02 -1.09 9.87
C LEU A 39 -3.67 -0.90 10.56
N SER A 40 -3.19 -1.96 11.22
CA SER A 40 -1.78 -2.02 11.65
C SER A 40 -0.86 -1.83 10.45
N MET A 41 0.37 -1.43 10.70
CA MET A 41 1.37 -1.34 9.64
C MET A 41 1.61 -2.66 8.92
N ALA A 42 1.61 -3.77 9.67
CA ALA A 42 1.77 -5.11 9.10
C ALA A 42 0.62 -5.44 8.14
N SER A 43 -0.63 -5.23 8.58
CA SER A 43 -1.81 -5.49 7.76
C SER A 43 -1.93 -4.52 6.58
N THR A 44 -1.50 -3.26 6.73
CA THR A 44 -1.45 -2.28 5.64
C THR A 44 -0.46 -2.70 4.55
N LYS A 45 0.72 -3.20 4.95
CA LYS A 45 1.72 -3.76 4.04
C LYS A 45 1.17 -4.95 3.25
N GLU A 46 0.50 -5.87 3.93
CA GLU A 46 -0.13 -7.05 3.34
C GLU A 46 -1.22 -6.64 2.35
N LEU A 47 -2.10 -5.71 2.73
CA LEU A 47 -3.17 -5.21 1.89
C LEU A 47 -2.64 -4.52 0.63
N ALA A 48 -1.61 -3.66 0.76
CA ALA A 48 -0.99 -2.99 -0.39
C ALA A 48 -0.41 -4.01 -1.40
N SER A 49 0.24 -5.06 -0.90
CA SER A 49 0.79 -6.14 -1.74
C SER A 49 -0.32 -6.96 -2.41
N ALA A 50 -1.38 -7.27 -1.67
CA ALA A 50 -2.51 -8.05 -2.17
C ALA A 50 -3.34 -7.30 -3.22
N LEU A 51 -3.57 -6.00 -3.03
CA LEU A 51 -4.23 -5.13 -4.01
C LEU A 51 -3.33 -4.93 -5.23
N GLY A 52 -2.04 -4.65 -5.03
CA GLY A 52 -1.08 -4.44 -6.10
C GLY A 52 -0.91 -5.66 -7.01
N SER A 53 -1.10 -6.86 -6.46
CA SER A 53 -1.03 -8.12 -7.23
C SER A 53 -2.39 -8.59 -7.77
N SER A 54 -3.48 -7.85 -7.54
CA SER A 54 -4.84 -8.24 -7.94
C SER A 54 -5.15 -7.92 -9.41
N LYS A 55 -4.44 -6.97 -10.01
CA LYS A 55 -4.63 -6.51 -11.40
C LYS A 55 -3.27 -6.21 -12.04
N ALA A 56 -3.18 -6.37 -13.35
CA ALA A 56 -2.02 -5.89 -14.12
C ALA A 56 -1.93 -4.36 -14.08
N ASP A 57 -0.73 -3.82 -14.30
CA ASP A 57 -0.49 -2.37 -14.36
C ASP A 57 -1.00 -1.62 -13.12
N SER A 58 -0.92 -2.26 -11.94
CA SER A 58 -1.39 -1.68 -10.69
C SER A 58 -0.37 -0.73 -10.08
N PHE A 59 -0.85 0.43 -9.64
CA PHE A 59 -0.14 1.35 -8.75
C PHE A 59 -1.00 1.53 -7.50
N VAL A 60 -0.50 1.09 -6.35
CA VAL A 60 -1.23 1.15 -5.08
C VAL A 60 -0.41 1.93 -4.06
N PHE A 61 -1.01 2.93 -3.43
CA PHE A 61 -0.46 3.66 -2.30
C PHE A 61 -1.44 3.62 -1.12
N LEU A 62 -1.01 3.07 0.01
CA LEU A 62 -1.81 3.04 1.23
C LEU A 62 -1.11 3.82 2.34
N ALA A 63 -1.90 4.58 3.08
CA ALA A 63 -1.49 5.21 4.33
C ALA A 63 -2.30 4.63 5.50
N SER A 64 -1.71 4.59 6.69
CA SER A 64 -2.40 4.26 7.93
C SER A 64 -1.78 5.04 9.09
N VAL A 65 -2.50 5.12 10.21
CA VAL A 65 -2.02 5.65 11.48
C VAL A 65 -2.19 4.56 12.54
N GLU A 66 -1.08 4.12 13.12
CA GLU A 66 -1.05 3.10 14.17
C GLU A 66 -0.41 3.72 15.41
N ASP A 67 -1.14 3.72 16.54
CA ASP A 67 -0.70 4.33 17.80
C ASP A 67 -0.24 5.80 17.65
N GLY A 68 -0.94 6.56 16.82
CA GLY A 68 -0.63 7.95 16.51
C GLY A 68 0.54 8.14 15.54
N LEU A 69 1.19 7.07 15.09
CA LEU A 69 2.32 7.12 14.17
C LEU A 69 1.88 6.78 12.74
N PRO A 70 2.09 7.68 11.76
CA PRO A 70 1.74 7.41 10.38
C PRO A 70 2.69 6.40 9.73
N ASN A 71 2.15 5.57 8.85
CA ASN A 71 2.89 4.68 7.98
C ASN A 71 2.32 4.69 6.56
N ILE A 72 3.20 4.48 5.60
CA ILE A 72 2.88 4.52 4.17
C ILE A 72 3.50 3.33 3.45
N HIS A 73 2.77 2.79 2.48
CA HIS A 73 3.14 1.62 1.71
C HIS A 73 2.80 1.86 0.23
N CYS A 74 3.74 1.53 -0.65
CA CYS A 74 3.56 1.68 -2.09
C CYS A 74 3.92 0.39 -2.78
N TYR A 75 3.00 -0.10 -3.62
CA TYR A 75 3.23 -1.17 -4.59
C TYR A 75 3.12 -0.59 -5.99
N ILE A 76 4.05 -0.95 -6.86
CA ILE A 76 3.99 -0.66 -8.29
C ILE A 76 4.27 -1.95 -9.03
N ALA A 77 3.37 -2.34 -9.94
CA ALA A 77 3.52 -3.55 -10.73
C ALA A 77 4.87 -3.53 -11.48
N LYS A 78 5.55 -4.69 -11.56
CA LYS A 78 6.94 -4.76 -12.03
C LYS A 78 7.06 -4.34 -13.50
N GLU A 79 6.04 -4.62 -14.30
CA GLU A 79 5.90 -4.18 -15.68
C GLU A 79 5.89 -2.65 -15.80
N LEU A 80 5.24 -1.94 -14.87
CA LEU A 80 5.25 -0.47 -14.84
C LEU A 80 6.60 0.10 -14.41
N VAL A 81 7.29 -0.59 -13.50
CA VAL A 81 8.67 -0.22 -13.13
C VAL A 81 9.59 -0.30 -14.34
N ALA A 82 9.49 -1.37 -15.13
CA ALA A 82 10.34 -1.60 -16.30
C ALA A 82 9.94 -0.68 -17.49
N ALA A 83 8.65 -0.56 -17.78
CA ALA A 83 8.15 0.10 -18.98
C ALA A 83 7.97 1.61 -18.83
N LYS A 84 7.66 2.10 -17.61
CA LYS A 84 7.36 3.52 -17.35
C LYS A 84 8.35 4.18 -16.38
N SER A 85 9.45 3.49 -16.03
CA SER A 85 10.47 3.94 -15.08
C SER A 85 9.90 4.39 -13.72
N LEU A 86 8.73 3.86 -13.35
CA LEU A 86 8.10 4.15 -12.05
C LEU A 86 8.86 3.46 -10.93
N ASN A 87 8.87 4.04 -9.73
CA ASN A 87 9.67 3.53 -8.62
C ASN A 87 9.00 3.81 -7.27
N ALA A 88 8.55 2.75 -6.60
CA ALA A 88 7.88 2.82 -5.30
C ALA A 88 8.78 3.42 -4.22
N ASN A 89 10.09 3.16 -4.26
CA ASN A 89 11.05 3.74 -3.32
C ASN A 89 11.17 5.26 -3.49
N ALA A 90 11.11 5.77 -4.73
CA ALA A 90 11.11 7.21 -4.98
C ALA A 90 9.83 7.86 -4.41
N VAL A 91 8.67 7.26 -4.68
CA VAL A 91 7.37 7.71 -4.15
C VAL A 91 7.39 7.78 -2.62
N ILE A 92 7.86 6.73 -1.95
CA ILE A 92 7.92 6.68 -0.49
C ILE A 92 8.91 7.71 0.09
N LYS A 93 10.06 7.92 -0.55
CA LYS A 93 11.02 8.94 -0.10
C LYS A 93 10.48 10.35 -0.23
N GLU A 94 9.71 10.62 -1.28
CA GLU A 94 9.07 11.91 -1.49
C GLU A 94 7.94 12.14 -0.48
N LEU A 95 7.00 11.18 -0.40
CA LEU A 95 5.81 11.30 0.44
C LEU A 95 6.12 11.17 1.94
N GLY A 96 7.17 10.42 2.30
CA GLY A 96 7.62 10.27 3.68
C GLY A 96 7.97 11.61 4.34
N ARG A 97 8.40 12.62 3.57
CA ARG A 97 8.75 13.95 4.10
C ARG A 97 7.55 14.68 4.69
N TYR A 98 6.35 14.43 4.19
CA TYR A 98 5.11 15.06 4.67
C TYR A 98 4.62 14.49 6.01
N ILE A 99 5.12 13.31 6.40
CA ILE A 99 4.85 12.70 7.69
C ILE A 99 6.08 12.76 8.60
N GLU A 100 7.03 13.67 8.33
CA GLU A 100 8.31 13.77 9.04
C GLU A 100 9.06 12.44 9.14
N GLY A 101 8.87 11.61 8.12
CA GLY A 101 9.24 10.21 8.09
C GLY A 101 10.33 9.88 7.10
N ASN A 102 10.77 8.63 7.18
CA ASN A 102 11.71 8.03 6.25
C ASN A 102 11.19 6.66 5.81
N GLY A 103 11.70 6.18 4.69
CA GLY A 103 11.30 4.89 4.15
C GLY A 103 12.27 4.36 3.12
N GLY A 104 11.97 3.16 2.65
CA GLY A 104 12.80 2.43 1.71
C GLY A 104 12.13 1.19 1.17
N GLY A 105 12.75 0.60 0.14
CA GLY A 105 12.32 -0.67 -0.42
C GLY A 105 12.86 -0.90 -1.82
N GLN A 106 12.28 -1.89 -2.48
CA GLN A 106 12.57 -2.24 -3.86
C GLN A 106 11.76 -1.32 -4.81
N PRO A 107 12.16 -1.21 -6.09
CA PRO A 107 11.44 -0.37 -7.05
C PRO A 107 9.94 -0.70 -7.22
N PHE A 108 9.56 -1.97 -7.00
CA PHE A 108 8.16 -2.41 -7.10
C PHE A 108 7.41 -2.38 -5.76
N PHE A 109 8.13 -2.23 -4.63
CA PHE A 109 7.50 -2.17 -3.31
C PHE A 109 8.37 -1.44 -2.29
N ALA A 110 7.80 -0.44 -1.63
CA ALA A 110 8.48 0.31 -0.58
C ALA A 110 7.52 0.70 0.55
N SER A 111 8.09 1.03 1.70
CA SER A 111 7.34 1.46 2.88
C SER A 111 8.08 2.52 3.68
N GLY A 112 7.35 3.38 4.36
CA GLY A 112 7.87 4.41 5.25
C GLY A 112 7.06 4.57 6.52
N LYS A 113 7.67 5.20 7.52
CA LYS A 113 7.06 5.55 8.81
C LYS A 113 7.40 6.98 9.16
N GLY A 114 6.48 7.66 9.84
CA GLY A 114 6.62 9.05 10.24
C GLY A 114 6.42 9.28 11.73
N LYS A 115 6.24 10.55 12.10
CA LYS A 115 5.93 11.02 13.44
C LYS A 115 4.54 11.62 13.51
#